data_AF-A0ABD2YDP6-F1
#
_entry.id   AF-A0ABD2YDP6-F1
#
_cell.length_a   1.000
_cell.length_b   1.000
_cell.length_c   1.000
_cell.angle_alpha   90.00
_cell.angle_beta   90.00
_cell.angle_gamma   90.00
#
_symmetry.space_group_name_H-M   'P 1'
#
loop_
_entity.id
_entity.type
_entity.pdbx_description
1 polymer ?
#
loop_
_entity_poly.entity_id
_entity_poly.type
_entity_poly.pdbx_seq_one_letter_code
_entity_poly.pdbx_strand_id
1 'polypeptide(L)'
;MKEIWYKLKEIHEGSEDIREQKKSLLMAIYESFKMEPHENIDKMCCRLHDIVKDLKGLGKEYSLGEKNRKILNALAKEWEPKSIAIEESKNLNSMPIESLINSLTSFELKLKY
;
A
#
# COMPACT_ATOMS: atom_id res chain seq x y z
N MET A 1 -12.79 2.21 19.97
CA MET A 1 -11.76 1.26 20.47
C MET A 1 -10.34 1.58 19.92
N LYS A 2 -9.79 2.78 20.16
CA LYS A 2 -8.38 3.09 19.82
C LYS A 2 -7.53 3.59 21.02
N GLU A 3 -8.13 3.67 22.22
CA GLU A 3 -7.47 4.27 23.40
C GLU A 3 -6.64 3.29 24.24
N ILE A 4 -6.86 1.98 24.08
CA ILE A 4 -6.17 0.95 24.88
C ILE A 4 -4.67 0.88 24.53
N TRP A 5 -4.30 1.23 23.29
CA TRP A 5 -2.90 1.24 22.83
C TRP A 5 -2.02 2.31 23.48
N TYR A 6 -2.60 3.38 24.05
CA TYR A 6 -1.81 4.47 24.64
C TYR A 6 -1.37 4.18 26.08
N LYS A 7 -2.00 3.23 26.78
CA LYS A 7 -1.75 3.01 28.22
C LYS A 7 -0.66 1.99 28.57
N LEU A 8 -0.16 1.19 27.62
CA LEU A 8 0.87 0.18 27.89
C LEU A 8 2.31 0.69 27.70
N LYS A 9 2.55 1.99 27.91
CA LYS A 9 3.79 2.71 27.58
C LYS A 9 4.65 3.06 28.81
N GLU A 10 4.65 2.18 29.80
CA GLU A 10 5.58 2.17 30.94
C GLU A 10 6.40 0.86 30.79
N ILE A 11 7.73 0.76 30.80
CA ILE A 11 8.85 1.57 31.29
C ILE A 11 10.07 1.11 30.48
N HIS A 12 10.77 2.05 29.82
CA HIS A 12 12.18 2.07 29.37
C HIS A 12 12.87 0.89 28.62
N GLU A 13 12.37 -0.34 28.65
CA GLU A 13 12.76 -1.46 27.76
C GLU A 13 11.82 -1.55 26.54
N GLY A 14 10.65 -0.94 26.63
CA GLY A 14 9.60 -1.02 25.62
C GLY A 14 9.81 -0.18 24.35
N SER A 15 10.83 0.67 24.21
CA SER A 15 10.93 1.53 23.00
C SER A 15 11.25 0.72 21.74
N GLU A 16 12.16 -0.25 21.84
CA GLU A 16 12.54 -1.11 20.73
C GLU A 16 11.47 -2.17 20.48
N ASP A 17 10.91 -2.77 21.53
CA ASP A 17 9.79 -3.70 21.43
C ASP A 17 8.52 -3.04 20.87
N ILE A 18 8.18 -1.82 21.29
CA ILE A 18 7.05 -1.05 20.70
C ILE A 18 7.34 -0.73 19.24
N ARG A 19 8.60 -0.43 18.88
CA ARG A 19 8.98 -0.17 17.49
C ARG A 19 8.82 -1.41 16.62
N GLU A 20 9.25 -2.57 17.10
CA GLU A 20 9.08 -3.85 16.40
C GLU A 20 7.62 -4.30 16.35
N GLN A 21 6.84 -4.13 17.42
CA GLN A 21 5.40 -4.37 17.41
C GLN A 21 4.66 -3.48 16.41
N LYS A 22 4.99 -2.18 16.38
CA LYS A 22 4.42 -1.23 15.41
C LYS A 22 4.79 -1.64 13.98
N LYS A 23 6.04 -2.04 13.75
CA LYS A 23 6.53 -2.51 12.45
C LYS A 23 5.79 -3.77 12.00
N SER A 24 5.65 -4.76 12.88
CA SER A 24 4.90 -5.99 12.64
C SER A 24 3.43 -5.71 12.29
N LEU A 25 2.77 -4.82 13.05
CA LEU A 25 1.40 -4.41 12.76
C LEU A 25 1.28 -3.73 11.40
N LEU A 26 2.16 -2.78 11.08
CA LEU A 26 2.16 -2.11 9.78
C LEU A 26 2.47 -3.06 8.63
N MET A 27 3.33 -4.06 8.83
CA MET A 27 3.57 -5.11 7.85
C MET A 27 2.32 -5.96 7.62
N ALA A 28 1.60 -6.34 8.67
CA ALA A 28 0.33 -7.07 8.54
C ALA A 28 -0.74 -6.24 7.82
N ILE A 29 -0.83 -4.93 8.12
CA ILE A 29 -1.72 -4.00 7.40
C ILE A 29 -1.29 -3.89 5.93
N TYR A 30 0.01 -3.76 5.67
CA TYR A 30 0.54 -3.72 4.31
C TYR A 30 0.20 -5.01 3.56
N GLU A 31 0.44 -6.19 4.12
CA GLU A 31 0.16 -7.48 3.48
C GLU A 31 -1.32 -7.66 3.16
N SER A 32 -2.20 -7.35 4.11
CA SER A 32 -3.66 -7.43 3.95
C SER A 32 -4.27 -6.25 3.18
N PHE A 33 -3.47 -5.23 2.83
CA PHE A 33 -3.96 -4.03 2.15
C PHE A 33 -4.64 -4.36 0.82
N LYS A 34 -5.87 -3.85 0.69
CA LYS A 34 -6.72 -3.92 -0.50
C LYS A 34 -7.48 -2.61 -0.65
N MET A 35 -7.89 -2.33 -1.87
CA MET A 35 -8.82 -1.28 -2.22
C MET A 35 -10.16 -1.51 -1.52
N GLU A 36 -10.71 -0.47 -0.92
CA GLU A 36 -12.01 -0.54 -0.27
C GLU A 36 -13.17 -0.34 -1.26
N PRO A 37 -14.38 -0.85 -0.94
CA PRO A 37 -15.57 -0.57 -1.74
C PRO A 37 -15.79 0.94 -1.90
N HIS A 38 -16.03 1.40 -3.13
CA HIS A 38 -16.22 2.82 -3.47
C HIS A 38 -15.01 3.73 -3.22
N GLU A 39 -13.85 3.16 -2.90
CA GLU A 39 -12.59 3.89 -2.94
C GLU A 39 -12.19 4.18 -4.39
N ASN A 40 -11.47 5.26 -4.63
CA ASN A 40 -10.88 5.55 -5.93
C ASN A 40 -9.36 5.28 -5.90
N ILE A 41 -8.75 5.19 -7.08
CA ILE A 41 -7.31 4.89 -7.22
C ILE A 41 -6.45 5.85 -6.40
N ASP A 42 -6.73 7.15 -6.46
CA ASP A 42 -5.94 8.17 -5.77
C ASP A 42 -5.97 7.97 -4.24
N LYS A 43 -7.17 7.76 -3.65
CA LYS A 43 -7.32 7.53 -2.20
C LYS A 43 -6.62 6.24 -1.76
N MET A 44 -6.79 5.17 -2.52
CA MET A 44 -6.11 3.90 -2.26
C MET A 44 -4.59 4.08 -2.28
N CYS A 45 -4.05 4.75 -3.31
CA CYS A 45 -2.61 5.00 -3.44
C CYS A 45 -2.06 5.91 -2.32
N CYS A 46 -2.80 6.93 -1.89
CA CYS A 46 -2.42 7.76 -0.74
C CYS A 46 -2.28 6.93 0.55
N ARG A 47 -3.25 6.07 0.87
CA ARG A 47 -3.17 5.19 2.05
C ARG A 47 -1.98 4.24 2.00
N LEU A 48 -1.75 3.64 0.82
CA LEU A 48 -0.61 2.75 0.63
C LEU A 48 0.72 3.51 0.80
N HIS A 49 0.80 4.73 0.28
CA HIS A 49 1.96 5.60 0.43
C HIS A 49 2.26 5.88 1.91
N ASP A 50 1.24 6.20 2.71
CA ASP A 50 1.39 6.46 4.14
C ASP A 50 1.92 5.23 4.90
N ILE A 51 1.39 4.04 4.62
CA ILE A 51 1.88 2.78 5.22
C ILE A 51 3.35 2.53 4.84
N VAL A 52 3.69 2.68 3.56
CA VAL A 52 5.06 2.49 3.06
C VAL A 52 6.02 3.51 3.65
N LYS A 53 5.59 4.77 3.83
CA LYS A 53 6.36 5.84 4.45
C LYS A 53 6.62 5.55 5.93
N ASP A 54 5.61 5.10 6.66
CA ASP A 54 5.75 4.72 8.07
C ASP A 54 6.68 3.50 8.23
N LEU A 55 6.54 2.49 7.38
CA LEU A 55 7.43 1.32 7.36
C LEU A 55 8.88 1.70 7.03
N LYS A 56 9.09 2.64 6.10
CA LYS A 56 10.42 3.20 5.80
C LYS A 56 11.03 3.87 7.02
N GLY A 57 10.25 4.64 7.79
CA GLY A 57 10.68 5.23 9.06
C GLY A 57 11.08 4.18 10.12
N LEU A 58 10.66 2.92 9.96
CA LEU A 58 10.99 1.77 10.81
C LEU A 58 12.02 0.83 10.18
N GLY A 59 12.73 1.29 9.15
CA GLY A 59 13.81 0.56 8.48
C GLY A 59 13.34 -0.55 7.52
N LYS A 60 12.06 -0.57 7.12
CA LYS A 60 11.55 -1.48 6.08
C LYS A 60 11.31 -0.68 4.80
N GLU A 61 12.14 -0.90 3.80
CA GLU A 61 11.98 -0.32 2.48
C GLU A 61 11.47 -1.34 1.47
N TYR A 62 10.79 -0.84 0.44
CA TYR A 62 10.29 -1.62 -0.69
C TYR A 62 10.87 -1.03 -1.98
N SER A 63 11.30 -1.91 -2.87
CA SER A 63 11.72 -1.57 -4.22
C SER A 63 10.55 -1.01 -5.04
N LEU A 64 10.88 -0.38 -6.17
CA LEU A 64 9.91 0.11 -7.13
C LEU A 64 8.96 -1.01 -7.61
N GLY A 65 9.52 -2.16 -7.95
CA GLY A 65 8.75 -3.32 -8.39
C GLY A 65 7.83 -3.89 -7.33
N GLU A 66 8.27 -3.95 -6.07
CA GLU A 66 7.41 -4.38 -4.95
C GLU A 66 6.23 -3.43 -4.76
N LYS A 67 6.46 -2.11 -4.83
CA LYS A 67 5.39 -1.11 -4.72
C LYS A 67 4.40 -1.22 -5.87
N ASN A 68 4.88 -1.34 -7.11
CA ASN A 68 4.04 -1.49 -8.29
C ASN A 68 3.19 -2.76 -8.24
N ARG A 69 3.80 -3.90 -7.93
CA ARG A 69 3.06 -5.16 -7.72
C ARG A 69 2.05 -5.04 -6.59
N LYS A 70 2.41 -4.34 -5.50
CA LYS A 70 1.47 -4.15 -4.38
C LYS A 70 0.25 -3.32 -4.78
N ILE A 71 0.42 -2.27 -5.58
CA ILE A 71 -0.69 -1.48 -6.11
C ILE A 71 -1.61 -2.38 -6.94
N LEU A 72 -1.06 -3.13 -7.91
CA LEU A 72 -1.86 -4.00 -8.78
C LEU A 72 -2.60 -5.10 -8.01
N ASN A 73 -1.95 -5.73 -7.03
CA ASN A 73 -2.54 -6.78 -6.20
C ASN A 73 -3.58 -6.25 -5.20
N ALA A 74 -3.54 -4.95 -4.88
CA ALA A 74 -4.49 -4.34 -3.98
C ALA A 74 -5.80 -3.94 -4.69
N LEU A 75 -5.80 -3.84 -6.02
CA LEU A 75 -6.99 -3.46 -6.79
C LEU A 75 -8.14 -4.44 -6.59
N ALA A 76 -9.36 -3.93 -6.71
CA ALA A 76 -10.56 -4.76 -6.67
C ALA A 76 -10.59 -5.74 -7.87
N LYS A 77 -11.35 -6.84 -7.74
CA LYS A 77 -11.33 -7.94 -8.71
C LYS A 77 -11.74 -7.50 -10.12
N GLU A 78 -12.57 -6.46 -10.24
CA GLU A 78 -13.00 -5.92 -11.54
C GLU A 78 -11.84 -5.36 -12.36
N TRP A 79 -10.69 -5.09 -11.74
CA TRP A 79 -9.49 -4.56 -12.39
C TRP A 79 -8.53 -5.66 -12.90
N GLU A 80 -8.82 -6.94 -12.63
CA GLU A 80 -7.96 -8.08 -12.97
C GLU A 80 -7.50 -8.09 -14.44
N PRO A 81 -8.38 -7.86 -15.45
CA PRO A 81 -7.94 -7.81 -16.85
C PRO A 81 -6.93 -6.68 -17.12
N LYS A 82 -7.09 -5.54 -16.44
CA LYS A 82 -6.20 -4.39 -16.59
C LYS A 82 -4.86 -4.63 -15.90
N SER A 83 -4.87 -5.25 -14.73
CA SER A 83 -3.66 -5.63 -13.99
C SER A 83 -2.80 -6.61 -14.81
N ILE A 84 -3.40 -7.68 -15.34
CA ILE A 84 -2.72 -8.67 -16.19
C ILE A 84 -2.10 -8.00 -17.41
N ALA A 85 -2.88 -7.16 -18.12
CA ALA A 85 -2.37 -6.47 -19.30
C ALA A 85 -1.18 -5.54 -19.00
N ILE A 86 -1.13 -4.92 -17.82
CA ILE A 86 0.02 -4.10 -17.39
C ILE A 86 1.23 -4.99 -17.06
N GLU A 87 1.01 -6.11 -16.37
CA GLU A 87 2.07 -7.06 -16.03
C GLU A 87 2.73 -7.69 -17.26
N GLU A 88 1.94 -8.00 -18.30
CA GLU A 88 2.45 -8.56 -19.56
C GLU A 88 3.16 -7.53 -20.43
N SER A 89 2.70 -6.27 -20.41
CA SER A 89 3.21 -5.23 -21.32
C SER A 89 4.32 -4.37 -20.76
N LYS A 90 4.50 -4.31 -19.43
CA LYS A 90 5.43 -3.39 -18.77
C LYS A 90 6.30 -4.09 -17.73
N ASN A 91 7.56 -3.68 -17.66
CA ASN A 91 8.45 -4.10 -16.60
C ASN A 91 8.16 -3.30 -15.31
N LEU A 92 7.50 -3.94 -14.35
CA LEU A 92 7.16 -3.32 -13.06
C LEU A 92 8.37 -2.88 -12.25
N ASN A 93 9.56 -3.45 -12.49
CA ASN A 93 10.77 -3.09 -11.75
C ASN A 93 11.37 -1.75 -12.20
N SER A 94 11.05 -1.28 -13.41
CA SER A 94 11.57 -0.01 -13.96
C SER A 94 10.49 1.05 -14.19
N MET A 95 9.22 0.66 -14.17
CA MET A 95 8.10 1.57 -14.38
C MET A 95 7.93 2.55 -13.20
N PRO A 96 7.94 3.88 -13.42
CA PRO A 96 7.64 4.84 -12.36
C PRO A 96 6.23 4.65 -11.80
N ILE A 97 6.07 4.79 -10.47
CA ILE A 97 4.77 4.65 -9.78
C ILE A 97 3.74 5.64 -10.35
N GLU A 98 4.16 6.88 -10.63
CA GLU A 98 3.28 7.89 -11.20
C GLU A 98 2.71 7.47 -12.56
N SER A 99 3.54 6.88 -13.43
CA SER A 99 3.08 6.33 -14.70
C SER A 99 2.07 5.19 -14.53
N LEU A 100 2.19 4.43 -13.44
CA LEU A 100 1.24 3.35 -13.13
C LEU A 100 -0.09 3.95 -12.66
N ILE A 101 -0.04 4.89 -11.72
CA ILE A 101 -1.21 5.61 -11.21
C ILE A 101 -1.95 6.29 -12.36
N ASN A 102 -1.27 7.04 -13.22
CA ASN A 102 -1.88 7.72 -14.37
C ASN A 102 -2.61 6.74 -15.31
N SER A 103 -2.03 5.56 -15.55
CA SER A 103 -2.65 4.51 -16.36
C SER A 103 -3.91 3.93 -15.70
N LEU A 104 -3.90 3.76 -14.37
CA LEU A 104 -5.04 3.26 -13.60
C LEU A 104 -6.15 4.31 -13.50
N THR A 105 -5.82 5.56 -13.17
CA THR A 105 -6.78 6.68 -13.08
C THR A 105 -7.44 6.96 -14.43
N SER A 106 -6.69 6.88 -15.54
CA SER A 106 -7.27 7.02 -16.89
C SER A 106 -8.28 5.92 -17.22
N PHE A 107 -8.07 4.71 -16.71
CA PHE A 107 -9.02 3.61 -16.86
C PHE A 107 -10.23 3.76 -15.92
N GLU A 108 -10.01 4.23 -14.69
CA GLU A 108 -11.08 4.55 -13.74
C GLU A 108 -12.09 5.52 -14.35
N LEU A 109 -11.60 6.57 -15.00
CA LEU A 109 -12.46 7.55 -15.67
C LEU A 109 -13.28 6.89 -16.77
N LYS A 110 -12.69 6.00 -17.58
CA LYS A 110 -13.40 5.29 -18.65
C LYS A 110 -14.46 4.31 -18.15
N LEU A 111 -14.32 3.76 -16.95
CA LEU A 111 -15.34 2.89 -16.34
C LEU A 111 -16.56 3.66 -15.81
N LYS A 112 -16.40 4.96 -15.56
CA LYS A 112 -17.48 5.83 -15.06
C LYS A 112 -18.33 6.46 -16.18
N TYR A 113 -17.97 6.24 -17.45
CA TYR A 113 -18.70 6.67 -18.65
C TYR A 113 -19.17 5.47 -19.45
#